data_AF-A0A2V8QVY2-F1
#
_entry.id   AF-A0A2V8QVY2-F1
#
_cell.length_a   1.000
_cell.length_b   1.000
_cell.length_c   1.000
_cell.angle_alpha   90.00
_cell.angle_beta   90.00
_cell.angle_gamma   90.00
#
_symmetry.space_group_name_H-M   'P 1'
#
loop_
_entity.id
_entity.type
_entity.pdbx_description
1 polymer ?
#
loop_
_entity_poly.entity_id
_entity_poly.type
_entity_poly.pdbx_seq_one_letter_code
_entity_poly.pdbx_strand_id
1 'polypeptide(L)'
;MDWRVFVTTFGAIFLAEMGDKTQIAAMTMAAETKKPLTVFVGAALALACVSALGVAVGGALGHFLPLEWIKRAAAVGFIVIGVLMLLDKL
;
A
#
# COMPACT_ATOMS: atom_id res chain seq x y z
N MET A 1 10.43 15.16 17.10
CA MET A 1 9.35 14.34 16.50
C MET A 1 8.09 14.59 17.31
N ASP A 2 7.04 15.11 16.69
CA ASP A 2 5.76 15.28 17.37
C ASP A 2 5.14 13.91 17.64
N TRP A 3 5.26 13.42 18.88
CA TRP A 3 4.77 12.11 19.31
C TRP A 3 3.27 11.92 19.00
N ARG A 4 2.52 13.03 19.05
CA ARG A 4 1.10 13.07 18.65
C ARG A 4 0.89 12.69 17.19
N VAL A 5 1.72 13.21 16.28
CA VAL A 5 1.62 12.91 14.83
C VAL A 5 2.00 11.46 14.57
N PHE A 6 3.01 10.93 15.26
CA PHE A 6 3.41 9.53 15.14
C PHE A 6 2.28 8.58 15.53
N VAL A 7 1.72 8.73 16.73
CA VAL A 7 0.68 7.83 17.25
C VAL A 7 -0.61 7.92 16.42
N THR A 8 -1.01 9.13 16.01
CA THR A 8 -2.22 9.31 15.19
C THR A 8 -2.06 8.71 13.79
N THR A 9 -0.92 8.97 13.13
CA THR A 9 -0.64 8.42 11.80
C THR A 9 -0.50 6.90 11.85
N PHE A 10 0.27 6.37 12.81
CA PHE A 10 0.42 4.93 13.00
C PHE A 10 -0.93 4.27 13.26
N GLY A 11 -1.73 4.80 14.19
CA GLY A 11 -3.03 4.23 14.52
C GLY A 11 -4.00 4.26 13.33
N ALA A 12 -4.05 5.36 12.59
CA ALA A 12 -4.91 5.48 11.41
C ALA A 12 -4.53 4.50 10.30
N ILE A 13 -3.25 4.42 9.95
CA ILE A 13 -2.77 3.49 8.91
C ILE A 13 -2.93 2.04 9.38
N PHE A 14 -2.56 1.74 10.62
CA PHE A 14 -2.71 0.39 11.17
C PHE A 14 -4.16 -0.08 11.08
N LEU A 15 -5.12 0.75 11.48
CA LEU A 15 -6.53 0.38 11.42
C LEU A 15 -7.05 0.27 9.99
N ALA A 16 -6.57 1.12 9.07
CA ALA A 16 -6.94 1.09 7.66
C ALA A 16 -6.43 -0.15 6.92
N GLU A 17 -5.25 -0.65 7.29
CA GLU A 17 -4.59 -1.80 6.65
C GLU A 17 -4.97 -3.14 7.30
N MET A 18 -5.60 -3.15 8.48
CA MET A 18 -5.96 -4.38 9.20
C MET A 18 -7.00 -5.20 8.43
N GLY A 19 -6.65 -6.45 8.12
CA GLY A 19 -7.53 -7.39 7.44
C GLY A 19 -7.50 -7.32 5.90
N ASP A 20 -6.52 -6.63 5.31
CA ASP A 20 -6.37 -6.60 3.87
C ASP A 20 -5.96 -7.98 3.27
N LYS A 21 -6.27 -8.19 1.99
CA LYS A 21 -5.92 -9.37 1.19
C LYS A 21 -4.43 -9.70 1.28
N THR A 22 -3.57 -8.69 1.33
CA THR A 22 -2.12 -8.87 1.48
C THR A 22 -1.74 -9.54 2.80
N GLN A 23 -2.43 -9.23 3.90
CA GLN A 23 -2.20 -9.87 5.20
C GLN A 23 -2.65 -11.32 5.19
N ILE A 24 -3.82 -11.61 4.59
CA ILE A 24 -4.31 -12.98 4.43
C ILE A 24 -3.32 -13.82 3.60
N ALA A 25 -2.82 -13.28 2.48
CA ALA A 25 -1.81 -13.96 1.66
C ALA A 25 -0.51 -14.24 2.44
N ALA A 26 -0.03 -13.28 3.23
CA ALA A 26 1.15 -13.47 4.08
C ALA A 26 0.92 -14.53 5.17
N MET A 27 -0.26 -14.56 5.79
CA MET A 27 -0.63 -15.60 6.76
C MET A 27 -0.69 -16.99 6.12
N THR A 28 -1.29 -17.12 4.94
CA THR A 28 -1.33 -18.37 4.19
C THR A 28 0.07 -18.85 3.83
N MET A 29 0.93 -17.97 3.31
CA MET A 29 2.32 -18.34 3.01
C MET A 29 3.10 -18.75 4.24
N ALA A 30 2.89 -18.10 5.39
CA ALA A 30 3.51 -18.48 6.66
C ALA A 30 3.03 -19.87 7.13
N ALA A 31 1.75 -20.18 6.95
CA ALA A 31 1.18 -21.49 7.28
C ALA A 31 1.71 -22.60 6.37
N GLU A 32 1.83 -22.35 5.06
CA GLU A 32 2.33 -23.33 4.08
C GLU A 32 3.83 -23.61 4.24
N THR A 33 4.64 -22.56 4.36
CA THR A 33 6.11 -22.71 4.48
C THR A 33 6.56 -23.14 5.88
N LYS A 34 5.68 -23.05 6.89
CA LYS A 34 5.98 -23.27 8.31
C LYS A 34 7.15 -22.42 8.83
N LYS A 35 7.46 -21.31 8.16
CA LYS A 35 8.57 -20.40 8.48
C LYS A 35 8.06 -18.97 8.67
N PRO A 36 7.31 -18.70 9.76
CA PRO A 36 6.63 -17.42 9.96
C PRO A 36 7.60 -16.23 10.00
N LEU A 37 8.79 -16.39 10.60
CA LEU A 37 9.78 -15.32 10.67
C LEU A 37 10.35 -14.95 9.29
N THR A 38 10.61 -15.94 8.44
CA THR A 38 11.13 -15.69 7.08
C THR A 38 10.09 -14.99 6.22
N VAL A 39 8.82 -15.43 6.31
CA VAL A 39 7.71 -14.80 5.59
C VAL A 39 7.47 -13.37 6.10
N PHE A 40 7.53 -13.16 7.42
CA PHE A 40 7.41 -11.82 8.01
C PHE A 40 8.48 -10.87 7.47
N VAL A 41 9.75 -11.27 7.51
CA VAL A 41 10.86 -10.43 7.00
C VAL A 41 10.71 -10.18 5.50
N GLY A 42 10.35 -11.20 4.73
CA GLY A 42 10.13 -11.06 3.28
C GLY A 42 8.98 -10.10 2.95
N ALA A 43 7.84 -10.24 3.62
CA ALA A 43 6.68 -9.36 3.44
C ALA A 43 6.97 -7.93 3.89
N ALA A 44 7.65 -7.75 5.03
CA ALA A 44 8.05 -6.44 5.52
C ALA A 44 9.02 -5.73 4.56
N LEU A 45 10.02 -6.44 4.04
CA LEU A 45 10.94 -5.90 3.04
C LEU A 45 10.22 -5.57 1.73
N ALA A 46 9.32 -6.43 1.26
CA ALA A 46 8.52 -6.16 0.07
C ALA A 46 7.68 -4.88 0.24
N LEU A 47 7.00 -4.73 1.37
CA LEU A 47 6.21 -3.54 1.70
C LEU A 47 7.08 -2.28 1.77
N ALA A 48 8.24 -2.36 2.42
CA ALA A 48 9.18 -1.25 2.49
C ALA A 48 9.70 -0.86 1.11
N CYS A 49 10.06 -1.83 0.26
CA CYS A 49 10.54 -1.59 -1.10
C CYS A 49 9.47 -0.95 -1.98
N VAL A 50 8.24 -1.48 -2.00
CA VAL A 50 7.18 -0.89 -2.83
C VAL A 50 6.81 0.52 -2.37
N SER A 51 6.82 0.76 -1.06
CA SER A 51 6.57 2.09 -0.49
C SER A 51 7.68 3.08 -0.85
N ALA A 52 8.94 2.66 -0.72
CA ALA A 52 10.09 3.47 -1.09
C ALA A 52 10.09 3.82 -2.59
N LEU A 53 9.79 2.85 -3.45
CA LEU A 53 9.64 3.08 -4.89
C LEU A 53 8.48 4.03 -5.18
N GLY A 54 7.32 3.85 -4.52
CA GLY A 54 6.17 4.73 -4.65
C GLY A 54 6.49 6.18 -4.28
N VAL A 55 7.21 6.39 -3.17
CA VAL A 55 7.64 7.73 -2.73
C VAL A 55 8.70 8.31 -3.67
N ALA A 56 9.68 7.52 -4.12
CA ALA A 56 10.72 7.98 -5.02
C ALA A 56 10.14 8.40 -6.38
N VAL A 57 9.28 7.57 -6.97
CA VAL A 57 8.62 7.85 -8.26
C VAL A 57 7.62 8.99 -8.10
N GLY A 58 6.79 8.97 -7.06
CA GLY A 58 5.79 10.02 -6.80
C GLY A 58 6.44 11.37 -6.54
N GLY A 59 7.54 11.41 -5.77
CA GLY A 59 8.31 12.61 -5.52
C GLY A 59 8.99 13.15 -6.78
N ALA A 60 9.60 12.28 -7.58
CA ALA A 60 10.18 12.66 -8.88
C ALA A 60 9.13 13.23 -9.83
N LEU A 61 7.98 12.56 -9.98
CA LEU A 61 6.88 13.03 -10.82
C LEU A 61 6.33 14.37 -10.33
N GLY A 62 6.27 14.60 -9.02
CA GLY A 62 5.84 15.88 -8.44
C GLY A 62 6.75 17.06 -8.78
N HIS A 63 8.01 16.83 -9.16
CA HIS A 63 8.91 17.87 -9.66
C HIS A 63 8.63 18.26 -11.12
N PHE A 64 8.14 17.33 -11.94
CA PHE A 64 7.91 17.56 -13.38
C PHE A 64 6.46 17.89 -13.72
N LEU A 65 5.51 17.44 -12.90
CA LEU A 65 4.07 17.56 -13.16
C LEU A 65 3.38 18.31 -12.02
N PRO A 66 2.43 19.20 -12.32
CA PRO A 66 1.60 19.82 -11.29
C PRO A 66 0.84 18.75 -10.50
N LEU A 67 0.84 18.87 -9.17
CA LEU A 67 0.22 17.92 -8.25
C LEU A 67 -1.25 17.61 -8.59
N GLU A 68 -1.95 18.57 -9.17
CA GLU A 68 -3.34 18.43 -9.61
C GLU A 68 -3.52 17.35 -10.68
N TRP A 69 -2.61 17.26 -11.66
CA TRP A 69 -2.67 16.24 -12.70
C TRP A 69 -2.43 14.84 -12.13
N ILE A 70 -1.50 14.70 -11.19
CA ILE A 70 -1.22 13.44 -10.50
C ILE A 70 -2.47 12.97 -9.74
N LYS A 71 -3.14 13.88 -9.00
CA LYS A 71 -4.38 13.57 -8.28
C LYS A 71 -5.52 13.18 -9.23
N ARG A 72 -5.71 13.90 -10.34
CA ARG A 72 -6.74 13.58 -11.34
C ARG A 72 -6.48 12.22 -11.98
N ALA A 73 -5.24 11.91 -12.33
CA ALA A 73 -4.86 10.61 -12.87
C ALA A 73 -5.14 9.48 -11.87
N ALA A 74 -4.77 9.65 -10.60
CA ALA A 74 -5.08 8.69 -9.55
C ALA A 74 -6.59 8.48 -9.37
N ALA A 75 -7.38 9.56 -9.33
CA ALA A 75 -8.84 9.48 -9.21
C ALA A 75 -9.48 8.72 -10.38
N VAL A 76 -9.07 9.02 -11.62
CA VAL A 76 -9.53 8.29 -12.82
C VAL A 76 -9.14 6.82 -12.73
N GLY A 77 -7.91 6.51 -12.32
CA GLY A 77 -7.45 5.14 -12.10
C GLY A 77 -8.32 4.37 -11.10
N PHE A 78 -8.61 4.97 -9.95
CA PHE A 78 -9.50 4.38 -8.95
C PHE A 78 -10.93 4.16 -9.48
N ILE A 79 -11.48 5.11 -10.23
CA ILE A 79 -12.81 4.95 -10.86
C ILE A 79 -12.78 3.78 -11.86
N VAL A 80 -11.75 3.70 -12.70
CA VAL A 80 -11.63 2.61 -13.69
C VAL A 80 -11.54 1.26 -12.99
N ILE A 81 -10.68 1.11 -11.97
CA ILE A 81 -10.60 -0.13 -11.20
C ILE A 81 -11.94 -0.45 -10.52
N GLY A 82 -12.58 0.54 -9.90
CA GLY A 82 -13.89 0.36 -9.27
C GLY A 82 -14.98 -0.10 -10.23
N VAL A 83 -15.03 0.47 -11.44
CA VAL A 83 -15.98 0.06 -12.49
C VAL A 83 -15.66 -1.35 -13.00
N LEU A 84 -14.39 -1.67 -13.24
CA LEU A 84 -13.99 -3.01 -13.68
C LEU A 84 -14.35 -4.08 -12.64
N MET A 85 -14.14 -3.79 -11.36
CA MET A 85 -14.52 -4.66 -10.25
C MET A 85 -16.05 -4.81 -10.13
N LEU A 86 -16.81 -3.74 -10.37
CA LEU A 86 -18.29 -3.80 -10.37
C LEU A 86 -18.84 -4.63 -11.53
N LEU A 87 -18.13 -4.69 -12.65
CA LEU A 87 -18.47 -5.49 -13.82
C LEU A 87 -17.92 -6.93 -13.76
N ASP A 88 -17.33 -7.35 -12.63
CA ASP A 88 -16.71 -8.67 -12.43
C ASP A 88 -15.67 -9.03 -13.51
N LYS A 89 -15.03 -8.00 -14.09
CA LYS A 89 -13.93 -8.17 -15.06
C LYS A 89 -12.56 -8.23 -14.38
N LEU A 90 -12.54 -8.12 -13.06
CA LEU A 90 -11.39 -8.17 -12.17
C LEU A 90 -11.79 -8.87 -10.87
#